data_AF-A0A151X9U2-F1
#
_entry.id   AF-A0A151X9U2-F1
#
_cell.length_a   1.000
_cell.length_b   1.000
_cell.length_c   1.000
_cell.angle_alpha   90.00
_cell.angle_beta   90.00
_cell.angle_gamma   90.00
#
_symmetry.space_group_name_H-M   'P 1'
#
loop_
_entity.id
_entity.type
_entity.pdbx_description
1 polymer ?
#
loop_
_entity_poly.entity_id
_entity_poly.type
_entity_poly.pdbx_seq_one_letter_code
_entity_poly.pdbx_strand_id
1 'polypeptide(L)'
;MVVTFACLLLTILIIQVAISIYVFVTVKNFDENDFKKIYTENLFLAYNTGNQEQKSTVDAIQETLKCCGIEHPQDFTTRLGIPIPGSCCSKQVSDICSPLEAYNEGCVTTIVNIFKSALTVLGGVALGIAAAEVRN
;
A
#
# COMPACT_ATOMS: atom_id res chain seq x y z
N MET A 1 17.33 29.79 -25.99
CA MET A 1 17.68 28.36 -25.97
C MET A 1 18.21 27.95 -24.60
N VAL A 2 19.37 28.45 -24.13
CA VAL A 2 19.90 28.09 -22.79
C VAL A 2 19.11 28.74 -21.63
N VAL A 3 18.77 30.04 -21.75
CA VAL A 3 18.02 30.76 -20.70
C VAL A 3 16.64 30.14 -20.46
N THR A 4 15.92 29.81 -21.53
CA THR A 4 14.61 29.13 -21.44
C THR A 4 14.72 27.75 -20.78
N PHE A 5 15.79 27.01 -21.05
CA PHE A 5 16.05 25.72 -20.42
C PHE A 5 16.33 25.86 -18.92
N ALA A 6 17.18 26.82 -18.53
CA ALA A 6 17.48 27.12 -17.12
C ALA A 6 16.22 27.56 -16.35
N CYS A 7 15.35 28.40 -16.95
CA CYS A 7 14.09 28.81 -16.33
C CYS A 7 13.14 27.62 -16.10
N LEU A 8 13.08 26.67 -17.04
CA LEU A 8 12.26 25.47 -16.91
C LEU A 8 12.79 24.54 -15.81
N LEU A 9 14.10 24.30 -15.75
CA LEU A 9 14.71 23.49 -14.68
C LEU A 9 14.51 24.10 -13.30
N LEU A 10 14.68 25.42 -13.16
CA LEU A 10 14.43 26.11 -11.91
C LEU A 10 12.95 26.00 -11.48
N THR A 11 12.03 26.05 -12.43
CA THR A 11 10.59 25.86 -12.15
C THR A 11 10.32 24.43 -11.68
N ILE A 12 10.91 23.43 -12.33
CA ILE A 12 10.79 22.02 -11.94
C ILE A 12 11.35 21.80 -10.52
N LEU A 13 12.51 22.39 -10.21
CA LEU A 13 13.13 22.28 -8.89
C LEU A 13 12.24 22.85 -7.78
N ILE A 14 11.61 24.01 -8.00
CA ILE A 14 10.66 24.60 -7.04
C ILE A 14 9.49 23.65 -6.79
N ILE A 15 8.94 23.05 -7.85
CA ILE A 15 7.83 22.09 -7.76
C ILE A 15 8.27 20.83 -6.99
N GLN A 16 9.47 20.29 -7.27
CA GLN A 16 10.01 19.12 -6.57
C GLN A 16 10.14 19.35 -5.06
N VAL A 17 10.65 20.52 -4.64
CA VAL A 17 10.77 20.88 -3.22
C VAL A 17 9.39 20.98 -2.57
N ALA A 18 8.42 21.62 -3.24
CA ALA A 18 7.05 21.74 -2.73
C ALA A 18 6.37 20.36 -2.54
N ILE A 19 6.48 19.48 -3.54
CA ILE A 19 5.96 18.10 -3.46
C ILE A 19 6.65 17.33 -2.33
N SER A 20 7.97 17.47 -2.20
CA SER A 20 8.74 16.77 -1.15
C SER A 20 8.29 17.16 0.25
N ILE A 21 8.08 18.46 0.50
CA ILE A 21 7.56 18.95 1.79
C ILE A 21 6.14 18.41 2.04
N TYR A 22 5.27 18.48 1.02
CA TYR A 22 3.89 17.98 1.13
C TYR A 22 3.87 16.48 1.46
N VAL A 23 4.64 15.66 0.74
CA VAL A 23 4.75 14.22 1.00
C VAL A 23 5.30 13.95 2.39
N PHE A 24 6.34 14.67 2.83
CA PHE A 24 6.91 14.50 4.16
C PHE A 24 5.88 14.74 5.27
N VAL A 25 5.07 15.79 5.15
CA VAL A 25 3.98 16.08 6.10
C VAL A 25 2.91 15.00 6.05
N THR A 26 2.50 14.58 4.85
CA THR A 26 1.47 13.54 4.67
C THR A 26 1.92 12.20 5.23
N VAL A 27 3.16 11.77 4.98
CA VAL A 27 3.72 10.52 5.51
C VAL A 27 3.81 10.55 7.04
N LYS A 28 4.17 11.70 7.62
CA LYS A 28 4.20 11.87 9.07
C LYS A 28 2.81 11.78 9.69
N ASN A 29 1.79 12.27 8.98
CA ASN A 29 0.39 12.21 9.40
C ASN A 29 -0.33 10.94 8.91
N PHE A 30 0.35 10.04 8.21
CA PHE A 30 -0.25 8.81 7.70
C PHE A 30 -0.49 7.87 8.90
N ASP A 31 -1.70 7.96 9.44
CA ASP A 31 -2.13 7.11 10.54
C ASP A 31 -2.54 5.74 9.97
N GLU A 32 -1.78 4.72 10.36
CA GLU A 32 -2.11 3.33 10.05
C GLU A 32 -3.52 2.97 10.53
N ASN A 33 -4.01 3.61 11.59
CA ASN A 33 -5.36 3.39 12.10
C ASN A 33 -6.45 3.92 11.15
N ASP A 34 -6.21 5.03 10.45
CA ASP A 34 -7.17 5.56 9.49
C ASP A 34 -7.22 4.68 8.24
N PHE A 35 -6.05 4.25 7.74
CA PHE A 35 -6.00 3.28 6.65
C PHE A 35 -6.65 1.95 7.04
N LYS A 36 -6.40 1.48 8.27
CA LYS A 36 -7.01 0.27 8.83
C LYS A 36 -8.54 0.36 8.81
N LYS A 37 -9.12 1.48 9.25
CA LYS A 37 -10.57 1.68 9.21
C LYS A 37 -11.09 1.62 7.78
N ILE A 38 -10.45 2.34 6.86
CA ILE A 38 -10.85 2.37 5.45
C ILE A 38 -10.81 0.97 4.84
N TYR A 39 -9.71 0.24 5.04
CA TYR A 39 -9.55 -1.13 4.52
C TYR A 39 -10.58 -2.07 5.14
N THR A 40 -10.80 -1.99 6.45
CA THR A 40 -11.74 -2.84 7.17
C THR A 40 -13.17 -2.61 6.67
N GLU A 41 -13.63 -1.35 6.67
CA GLU A 41 -15.02 -1.01 6.38
C GLU A 41 -15.37 -1.12 4.89
N ASN A 42 -14.46 -0.71 4.00
CA ASN A 42 -14.78 -0.64 2.57
C ASN A 42 -14.41 -1.91 1.79
N LEU A 43 -13.44 -2.70 2.26
CA LEU A 43 -13.01 -3.91 1.57
C LEU A 43 -13.30 -5.17 2.39
N PHE A 44 -12.71 -5.29 3.58
CA PHE A 44 -12.68 -6.55 4.30
C PHE A 44 -14.07 -7.00 4.78
N LEU A 45 -14.87 -6.10 5.35
CA LEU A 45 -16.22 -6.44 5.82
C LEU A 45 -17.18 -6.80 4.66
N ALA A 46 -16.94 -6.27 3.47
CA ALA A 46 -17.71 -6.58 2.27
C ALA A 46 -17.27 -7.91 1.59
N TYR A 47 -16.21 -8.56 2.08
CA TYR A 47 -15.66 -9.77 1.48
C TYR A 47 -16.70 -10.92 1.38
N ASN A 48 -17.54 -11.09 2.42
CA ASN A 48 -18.53 -12.16 2.48
C ASN A 48 -19.96 -11.69 2.14
N THR A 49 -20.17 -10.44 1.73
CA THR A 49 -21.52 -9.89 1.46
C THR A 49 -22.02 -10.18 0.05
N GLY A 50 -21.31 -11.01 -0.72
CA GLY A 50 -21.65 -11.36 -2.10
C GLY A 50 -21.20 -10.34 -3.14
N ASN A 51 -20.45 -9.31 -2.74
CA ASN A 51 -19.87 -8.36 -3.68
C ASN A 51 -18.52 -8.88 -4.22
N GLN A 52 -18.56 -9.36 -5.46
CA GLN A 52 -17.43 -10.05 -6.09
C GLN A 52 -16.22 -9.13 -6.32
N GLU A 53 -16.44 -7.81 -6.42
CA GLU A 53 -15.38 -6.83 -6.65
C GLU A 53 -14.46 -6.68 -5.42
N GLN A 54 -15.03 -6.45 -4.23
CA GLN A 54 -14.26 -6.33 -2.99
C GLN A 54 -13.59 -7.65 -2.65
N LYS A 55 -14.28 -8.77 -2.87
CA LYS A 55 -13.70 -10.11 -2.69
C LYS A 55 -12.45 -10.26 -3.56
N SER A 56 -12.58 -10.06 -4.88
CA SER A 56 -11.45 -10.16 -5.81
C SER A 56 -10.32 -9.19 -5.48
N THR A 57 -10.65 -8.01 -4.96
CA THR A 57 -9.64 -7.01 -4.57
C THR A 57 -8.86 -7.48 -3.35
N VAL A 58 -9.54 -7.99 -2.32
CA VAL A 58 -8.89 -8.54 -1.12
C VAL A 58 -8.04 -9.76 -1.49
N ASP A 59 -8.55 -10.66 -2.33
CA ASP A 59 -7.81 -11.84 -2.79
C ASP A 59 -6.53 -11.42 -3.55
N ALA A 60 -6.64 -10.46 -4.46
CA ALA A 60 -5.49 -9.95 -5.21
C ALA A 60 -4.45 -9.28 -4.31
N ILE A 61 -4.89 -8.51 -3.30
CA ILE A 61 -4.01 -7.91 -2.30
C ILE A 61 -3.24 -8.99 -1.54
N GLN A 62 -3.94 -10.03 -1.09
CA GLN A 62 -3.37 -11.13 -0.30
C GLN A 62 -2.35 -11.94 -1.10
N GLU A 63 -2.66 -12.27 -2.36
CA GLU A 63 -1.73 -12.99 -3.24
C GLU A 63 -0.51 -12.16 -3.61
N THR A 64 -0.71 -10.88 -3.95
CA THR A 64 0.37 -9.99 -4.42
C THR A 64 1.31 -9.61 -3.29
N LEU A 65 0.76 -9.30 -2.12
CA LEU A 65 1.52 -8.77 -0.99
C LEU A 65 1.89 -9.85 0.04
N LYS A 66 1.41 -11.08 -0.14
CA LYS A 66 1.62 -12.21 0.78
C LYS A 66 1.25 -11.86 2.22
N CYS A 67 0.07 -11.30 2.39
CA CYS A 67 -0.52 -10.92 3.67
C CYS A 67 -1.88 -11.61 3.84
N CYS A 68 -2.43 -11.62 5.06
CA CYS A 68 -3.75 -12.20 5.31
C CYS A 68 -4.56 -11.41 6.33
N GLY A 69 -5.87 -11.29 6.08
CA GLY A 69 -6.79 -10.62 7.00
C GLY A 69 -6.64 -9.09 7.01
N ILE A 70 -6.96 -8.48 8.15
CA ILE A 70 -6.72 -7.06 8.42
C ILE A 70 -5.36 -6.93 9.09
N GLU A 71 -5.21 -7.57 10.24
CA GLU A 71 -3.99 -7.67 11.05
C GLU A 71 -3.51 -9.12 11.16
N HIS A 72 -4.45 -10.07 11.15
CA HIS A 72 -4.15 -11.48 11.33
C HIS A 72 -5.06 -12.37 10.48
N PRO A 73 -4.60 -13.59 10.11
CA PRO A 73 -5.45 -14.57 9.41
C PRO A 73 -6.76 -14.88 10.12
N GLN A 74 -6.77 -14.83 11.45
CA GLN A 74 -7.95 -15.10 12.28
C GLN A 74 -9.04 -14.02 12.13
N ASP A 75 -8.78 -12.90 11.46
CA ASP A 75 -9.81 -11.90 11.17
C ASP A 75 -10.95 -12.50 10.32
N PHE A 76 -10.65 -13.44 9.44
CA PHE A 76 -11.67 -14.15 8.65
C PHE A 76 -12.64 -14.94 9.54
N THR A 77 -12.12 -15.66 10.54
CA THR A 77 -12.97 -16.45 11.44
C THR A 77 -13.65 -15.58 12.50
N THR A 78 -12.95 -14.59 13.05
CA THR A 78 -13.44 -13.76 14.16
C THR A 78 -14.38 -12.63 13.73
N ARG A 79 -14.19 -12.04 12.54
CA ARG A 79 -15.01 -10.91 12.05
C ARG A 79 -16.06 -11.34 11.02
N LEU A 80 -15.72 -12.28 10.14
CA LEU A 80 -16.58 -12.69 9.04
C LEU A 80 -17.23 -14.06 9.25
N GLY A 81 -16.75 -14.86 10.22
CA GLY A 81 -17.27 -16.20 10.48
C GLY A 81 -17.00 -17.20 9.36
N ILE A 82 -15.99 -16.95 8.51
CA ILE A 82 -15.64 -17.81 7.37
C ILE A 82 -14.25 -18.40 7.52
N PRO A 83 -13.97 -19.56 6.89
CA PRO A 83 -12.61 -20.09 6.83
C PRO A 83 -11.67 -19.14 6.07
N ILE A 84 -10.38 -19.27 6.36
CA ILE A 84 -9.34 -18.50 5.69
C ILE A 84 -9.30 -18.91 4.20
N PRO A 85 -9.36 -17.96 3.25
CA PRO A 85 -9.35 -18.27 1.82
C PRO A 85 -7.95 -18.71 1.34
N GLY A 86 -7.90 -19.43 0.22
CA GLY A 86 -6.65 -19.92 -0.38
C GLY A 86 -5.70 -18.80 -0.86
N SER A 87 -6.23 -17.61 -1.14
CA SER A 87 -5.45 -16.40 -1.44
C SER A 87 -4.46 -16.04 -0.33
N CYS A 88 -4.75 -16.43 0.92
CA CYS A 88 -3.84 -16.26 2.06
C CYS A 88 -2.70 -17.28 2.15
N CYS A 89 -2.57 -18.25 1.25
CA CYS A 89 -1.46 -19.23 1.28
C CYS A 89 -1.05 -19.79 -0.07
N SER A 90 -1.11 -18.97 -1.13
CA SER A 90 -0.70 -19.38 -2.49
C SER A 90 -1.47 -20.62 -3.02
N LYS A 91 -2.72 -20.82 -2.60
CA LYS A 91 -3.62 -21.85 -3.13
C LYS A 91 -4.68 -21.19 -4.02
N GLN A 92 -5.50 -21.98 -4.72
CA GLN A 92 -6.62 -21.40 -5.47
C GLN A 92 -7.57 -20.69 -4.51
N VAL A 93 -8.15 -19.57 -4.92
CA VAL A 93 -9.08 -18.77 -4.10
C VAL A 93 -10.27 -19.60 -3.59
N SER A 94 -10.67 -20.65 -4.32
CA SER A 94 -11.73 -21.59 -3.91
C SER A 94 -11.32 -22.54 -2.78
N ASP A 95 -10.02 -22.68 -2.52
CA ASP A 95 -9.51 -23.57 -1.48
C ASP A 95 -9.54 -22.90 -0.11
N ILE A 96 -9.49 -23.73 0.94
CA ILE A 96 -9.42 -23.29 2.32
C ILE A 96 -7.97 -23.41 2.81
N CYS A 97 -7.52 -22.38 3.50
CA CYS A 97 -6.20 -22.34 4.10
C CYS A 97 -6.23 -22.73 5.59
N SER A 98 -5.22 -23.47 6.03
CA SER A 98 -5.00 -23.71 7.47
C SER A 98 -4.33 -22.49 8.12
N PRO A 99 -4.60 -22.21 9.40
CA PRO A 99 -3.94 -21.10 10.12
C PRO A 99 -2.41 -21.21 10.15
N LEU A 100 -1.84 -22.42 10.07
CA LEU A 100 -0.38 -22.63 10.01
C LEU A 100 0.22 -22.36 8.64
N GLU A 101 -0.58 -22.44 7.57
CA GLU A 101 -0.13 -22.23 6.19
C GLU A 101 -0.38 -20.79 5.74
N ALA A 102 -1.27 -20.06 6.43
CA ALA A 102 -1.61 -18.70 6.12
C ALA A 102 -0.43 -17.74 6.33
N TYR A 103 -0.38 -16.68 5.52
CA TYR A 103 0.58 -15.60 5.75
C TYR A 103 0.35 -14.95 7.11
N ASN A 104 1.39 -14.90 7.95
CA ASN A 104 1.29 -14.36 9.30
C ASN A 104 1.15 -12.83 9.34
N GLU A 105 1.58 -12.14 8.29
CA GLU A 105 1.55 -10.67 8.21
C GLU A 105 0.14 -10.17 7.86
N GLY A 106 -0.32 -9.16 8.59
CA GLY A 106 -1.58 -8.47 8.32
C GLY A 106 -1.49 -7.57 7.09
N CYS A 107 -2.58 -7.50 6.30
CA CYS A 107 -2.57 -6.71 5.08
C CYS A 107 -2.48 -5.20 5.32
N VAL A 108 -3.06 -4.68 6.40
CA VAL A 108 -2.95 -3.26 6.74
C VAL A 108 -1.49 -2.86 6.92
N THR A 109 -0.79 -3.52 7.85
CA THR A 109 0.61 -3.21 8.15
C THR A 109 1.52 -3.46 6.95
N THR A 110 1.29 -4.53 6.19
CA THR A 110 2.05 -4.83 4.96
C THR A 110 1.92 -3.71 3.92
N ILE A 111 0.69 -3.27 3.64
CA ILE A 111 0.44 -2.18 2.69
C ILE A 111 1.12 -0.90 3.18
N VAL A 112 0.92 -0.51 4.45
CA VAL A 112 1.53 0.69 5.02
C VAL A 112 3.06 0.65 4.88
N ASN A 113 3.69 -0.49 5.15
CA ASN A 113 5.14 -0.66 5.05
C ASN A 113 5.64 -0.56 3.60
N ILE A 114 4.89 -1.10 2.64
CA ILE A 114 5.22 -0.98 1.22
C ILE A 114 5.12 0.48 0.77
N PHE A 115 4.07 1.20 1.14
CA PHE A 115 3.93 2.62 0.82
C PHE A 115 5.07 3.45 1.42
N LYS A 116 5.42 3.22 2.69
CA LYS A 116 6.56 3.88 3.35
C LYS A 116 7.88 3.61 2.63
N SER A 117 8.11 2.36 2.24
CA SER A 117 9.32 1.95 1.50
C SER A 117 9.38 2.57 0.11
N ALA A 118 8.27 2.53 -0.64
CA ALA A 118 8.18 3.12 -1.97
C ALA A 118 8.41 4.63 -1.94
N LEU A 119 7.82 5.33 -0.97
CA LEU A 119 8.01 6.78 -0.78
C LEU A 119 9.45 7.13 -0.42
N THR A 120 10.12 6.28 0.37
CA THR A 120 11.54 6.45 0.71
C THR A 120 12.42 6.34 -0.55
N VAL A 121 12.17 5.32 -1.39
CA VAL A 121 12.92 5.14 -2.65
C VAL A 121 12.66 6.30 -3.61
N LEU A 122 11.40 6.70 -3.80
CA LEU A 122 11.03 7.84 -4.65
C LEU A 122 11.66 9.15 -4.17
N GLY A 123 11.70 9.37 -2.86
CA GLY A 123 12.38 10.52 -2.27
C GLY A 123 13.88 10.55 -2.60
N GLY A 124 14.56 9.39 -2.52
CA GLY A 124 15.95 9.26 -2.93
C GLY A 124 16.19 9.56 -4.41
N VAL A 125 15.33 9.05 -5.30
CA VAL A 125 15.40 9.34 -6.73
C VAL A 125 15.19 10.83 -7.02
N ALA A 126 14.21 11.46 -6.36
CA ALA A 126 13.95 12.90 -6.51
C ALA A 126 15.16 13.75 -6.09
N LEU A 127 15.82 13.42 -4.97
CA LEU A 127 17.04 14.09 -4.54
C LEU A 127 18.19 13.91 -5.54
N GLY A 128 18.32 12.73 -6.14
CA GLY A 128 19.30 12.47 -7.20
C GLY A 128 19.06 13.33 -8.44
N ILE A 129 17.80 13.48 -8.86
CA ILE A 129 17.40 14.33 -9.99
C ILE A 129 17.72 15.79 -9.67
N ALA A 130 17.31 16.30 -8.50
CA ALA A 130 17.59 17.67 -8.09
C ALA A 130 19.11 17.97 -8.06
N ALA A 131 19.94 17.03 -7.59
CA ALA A 131 21.39 17.18 -7.62
C ALA A 131 21.96 17.23 -9.05
N ALA A 132 21.39 16.44 -9.97
CA ALA A 132 21.77 16.48 -11.39
C ALA A 132 21.35 17.78 -12.07
N GLU A 133 20.17 18.32 -11.72
CA GLU A 133 19.66 19.62 -12.21
C GLU A 133 20.55 20.78 -11.78
N VAL A 134 21.10 20.77 -10.57
CA VAL A 134 22.00 21.83 -10.07
C VAL A 134 23.39 21.80 -10.72
N ARG A 135 23.84 20.62 -11.19
CA ARG A 135 25.16 20.44 -11.79
C ARG A 135 25.23 20.89 -13.27
N ASN A 136 24.08 21.07 -13.93
CA ASN A 136 23.99 21.31 -15.38
C ASN A 136 23.49 22.72 -15.71
#